data_AF-A0A919FPQ6-F1
#
_entry.id   AF-A0A919FPQ6-F1
#
_cell.length_a   1.000
_cell.length_b   1.000
_cell.length_c   1.000
_cell.angle_alpha   90.00
_cell.angle_beta   90.00
_cell.angle_gamma   90.00
#
_symmetry.space_group_name_H-M   'P 1'
#
loop_
_entity.id
_entity.type
_entity.pdbx_description
1 polymer ?
#
loop_
_entity_poly.entity_id
_entity_poly.type
_entity_poly.pdbx_seq_one_letter_code
_entity_poly.pdbx_strand_id
1 'polypeptide(L)'
;MAGFASPAVRARPGAAPRWDGPVPRVVVAVAAPFPFLVLRPEKHGSLLVTIVRMDEDEWKSFIAEGTRTGKLATVRADGAPHIAPVWFLPDGDDLVFTTENVTVKAHDMLRDRRAAMCVDDGVPPCSHAVLWGHTGISEDPRELLDWATRIVARYMGEERAPEFGARNSVPGMLLVRMHVDRVSADAAIA
;
A
#
# COMPACT_ATOMS: atom_id res chain seq x y z
N MET A 1 -36.89 -15.77 18.14
CA MET A 1 -37.11 -15.07 16.86
C MET A 1 -37.60 -13.66 17.16
N ALA A 2 -36.75 -12.65 16.97
CA ALA A 2 -37.12 -11.25 16.95
C ALA A 2 -36.28 -10.60 15.82
N GLY A 3 -36.97 -10.07 14.81
CA GLY A 3 -36.35 -9.57 13.58
C GLY A 3 -35.84 -8.14 13.72
N PHE A 4 -34.69 -7.87 13.11
CA PHE A 4 -34.25 -6.52 12.77
C PHE A 4 -34.59 -6.28 11.29
N ALA A 5 -35.49 -5.34 11.04
CA ALA A 5 -35.75 -4.84 9.69
C ALA A 5 -34.61 -3.88 9.28
N SER A 6 -33.99 -4.16 8.14
CA SER A 6 -32.96 -3.30 7.53
C SER A 6 -33.65 -2.16 6.76
N PRO A 7 -33.25 -0.89 6.92
CA PRO A 7 -33.85 0.19 6.16
C PRO A 7 -33.38 0.13 4.70
N ALA A 8 -34.36 0.08 3.79
CA ALA A 8 -34.12 0.01 2.36
C ALA A 8 -33.41 1.28 1.84
N VAL A 9 -32.22 1.12 1.29
CA VAL A 9 -31.52 2.13 0.49
C VAL A 9 -32.28 2.28 -0.83
N ARG A 10 -32.93 3.42 -1.06
CA ARG A 10 -33.40 3.81 -2.41
C ARG A 10 -32.28 4.55 -3.12
N ALA A 11 -31.58 3.87 -4.04
CA ALA A 11 -30.65 4.52 -4.96
C ALA A 11 -31.38 5.02 -6.22
N ARG A 12 -31.11 6.26 -6.64
CA ARG A 12 -31.34 6.70 -8.03
C ARG A 12 -30.09 6.36 -8.86
N PRO A 13 -30.20 5.98 -10.15
CA PRO A 13 -29.02 5.68 -10.97
C PRO A 13 -28.21 6.96 -11.24
N GLY A 14 -26.90 6.95 -10.99
CA GLY A 14 -25.96 7.98 -11.46
C GLY A 14 -25.30 8.90 -10.42
N ALA A 15 -25.50 8.69 -9.12
CA ALA A 15 -24.76 9.44 -8.08
C ALA A 15 -24.15 8.47 -7.06
N ALA A 16 -22.90 8.73 -6.64
CA ALA A 16 -22.28 8.01 -5.54
C ALA A 16 -23.14 8.15 -4.27
N PRO A 17 -23.40 7.08 -3.51
CA PRO A 17 -24.22 7.17 -2.31
C PRO A 17 -23.53 8.11 -1.30
N ARG A 18 -24.20 9.21 -0.97
CA ARG A 18 -23.79 10.11 0.11
C ARG A 18 -24.31 9.54 1.43
N TRP A 19 -23.42 9.28 2.37
CA TRP A 19 -23.78 8.89 3.73
C TRP A 19 -24.11 10.16 4.53
N ASP A 20 -25.38 10.34 4.88
CA ASP A 20 -25.88 11.50 5.65
C ASP A 20 -26.13 11.16 7.14
N GLY A 21 -25.63 10.00 7.62
CA GLY A 21 -25.73 9.59 9.02
C GLY A 21 -24.56 10.07 9.89
N PRO A 22 -24.72 10.21 11.21
CA PRO A 22 -23.61 10.51 12.11
C PRO A 22 -22.52 9.44 11.99
N VAL A 23 -21.26 9.85 11.98
CA VAL A 23 -20.10 8.93 12.00
C VAL A 23 -20.16 8.13 13.30
N PRO A 24 -20.33 6.81 13.27
CA PRO A 24 -20.33 6.04 14.51
C PRO A 24 -18.93 6.08 15.10
N ARG A 25 -18.80 6.52 16.36
CA ARG A 25 -17.59 6.26 17.17
C ARG A 25 -17.60 4.77 17.49
N VAL A 26 -16.96 3.97 16.65
CA VAL A 26 -16.71 2.56 16.97
C VAL A 26 -15.62 2.53 18.03
N VAL A 27 -16.01 2.33 19.29
CA VAL A 27 -15.07 1.91 20.34
C VAL A 27 -14.86 0.41 20.14
N VAL A 28 -13.78 0.03 19.47
CA VAL A 28 -13.37 -1.38 19.40
C VAL A 28 -12.72 -1.72 20.75
N ALA A 29 -13.45 -2.42 21.60
CA ALA A 29 -12.84 -3.06 22.77
C ALA A 29 -12.06 -4.28 22.28
N VAL A 30 -10.74 -4.16 22.16
CA VAL A 30 -9.84 -5.28 21.87
C VAL A 30 -9.60 -6.04 23.18
N ALA A 31 -10.31 -7.14 23.37
CA ALA A 31 -9.95 -8.12 24.40
C ALA A 31 -8.77 -8.94 23.87
N ALA A 32 -7.55 -8.56 24.25
CA ALA A 32 -6.33 -9.28 23.87
C ALA A 32 -6.00 -10.39 24.89
N PRO A 33 -5.76 -11.64 24.46
CA PRO A 33 -5.10 -12.63 25.30
C PRO A 33 -3.61 -12.71 24.90
N PHE A 34 -2.75 -11.85 25.46
CA PHE A 34 -1.30 -12.00 25.35
C PHE A 34 -0.70 -12.26 26.74
N PRO A 35 -0.03 -13.39 26.98
CA PRO A 35 0.42 -13.80 28.31
C PRO A 35 1.74 -13.15 28.78
N PHE A 36 2.22 -12.05 28.16
CA PHE A 36 3.46 -11.39 28.58
C PHE A 36 3.34 -9.89 28.91
N LEU A 37 2.12 -9.37 29.05
CA LEU A 37 1.93 -8.02 29.56
C LEU A 37 2.03 -8.01 31.10
N VAL A 38 3.20 -7.65 31.63
CA VAL A 38 3.31 -7.26 33.05
C VAL A 38 2.63 -5.89 33.19
N LEU A 39 1.33 -5.90 33.44
CA LEU A 39 0.56 -4.72 33.83
C LEU A 39 1.01 -4.29 35.22
N ARG A 40 1.74 -3.17 35.33
CA ARG A 40 1.77 -2.39 36.58
C ARG A 40 0.49 -1.55 36.63
N PRO A 41 -0.29 -1.61 37.73
CA PRO A 41 -1.52 -0.84 37.82
C PRO A 41 -1.18 0.60 38.23
N GLU A 42 -1.04 1.50 37.26
CA GLU A 42 -1.11 2.94 37.51
C GLU A 42 -2.58 3.36 37.43
N LYS A 43 -3.09 3.90 38.52
CA LYS A 43 -4.48 4.35 38.68
C LYS A 43 -4.64 5.67 37.92
N HIS A 44 -5.56 5.69 36.95
CA HIS A 44 -5.92 6.83 36.08
C HIS A 44 -4.88 7.17 35.01
N GLY A 45 -5.11 6.73 33.78
CA GLY A 45 -4.33 7.19 32.63
C GLY A 45 -4.92 6.64 31.35
N SER A 46 -5.32 7.53 30.44
CA SER A 46 -5.54 7.20 29.03
C SER A 46 -4.40 6.32 28.50
N LEU A 47 -4.74 5.26 27.76
CA LEU A 47 -3.76 4.54 26.95
C LEU A 47 -3.17 5.54 25.95
N LEU A 48 -2.01 6.11 26.27
CA LEU A 48 -1.20 6.84 25.30
C LEU A 48 -0.58 5.75 24.41
N VAL A 49 -1.21 5.49 23.28
CA VAL A 49 -0.54 4.81 22.17
C VAL A 49 0.50 5.80 21.67
N THR A 50 1.75 5.61 22.06
CA THR A 50 2.86 6.38 21.51
C THR A 50 3.06 5.91 20.08
N ILE A 51 2.49 6.65 19.13
CA ILE A 51 2.82 6.50 17.72
C ILE A 51 4.29 6.91 17.57
N VAL A 52 5.15 5.96 17.23
CA VAL A 52 6.55 6.23 16.94
C VAL A 52 6.65 6.57 15.47
N ARG A 53 6.87 7.85 15.14
CA ARG A 53 7.11 8.26 13.76
C ARG A 53 8.49 7.78 13.32
N MET A 54 8.56 7.20 12.13
CA MET A 54 9.83 6.85 11.49
C MET A 54 10.43 8.09 10.82
N ASP A 55 11.74 8.28 10.98
CA ASP A 55 12.50 9.20 10.14
C ASP A 55 12.76 8.63 8.74
N GLU A 56 13.52 9.36 7.92
CA GLU A 56 13.77 9.00 6.53
C GLU A 56 14.49 7.67 6.35
N ASP A 57 15.55 7.45 7.12
CA ASP A 57 16.35 6.24 7.04
C ASP A 57 15.57 5.04 7.59
N GLU A 58 14.78 5.27 8.64
CA GLU A 58 13.91 4.27 9.25
C GLU A 58 12.82 3.80 8.28
N TRP A 59 12.06 4.70 7.64
CA TRP A 59 10.99 4.26 6.74
C TRP A 59 11.55 3.66 5.45
N LYS A 60 12.66 4.17 4.92
CA LYS A 60 13.34 3.59 3.74
C LYS A 60 13.79 2.17 4.04
N SER A 61 14.40 1.95 5.21
CA SER A 61 14.79 0.62 5.67
C SER A 61 13.58 -0.31 5.85
N PHE A 62 12.51 0.20 6.45
CA PHE A 62 11.28 -0.54 6.67
C PHE A 62 10.65 -1.02 5.36
N ILE A 63 10.50 -0.17 4.35
CA ILE A 63 9.89 -0.60 3.08
C ILE A 63 10.81 -1.51 2.25
N ALA A 64 12.12 -1.47 2.51
CA ALA A 64 13.13 -2.29 1.84
C ALA A 64 13.30 -3.68 2.49
N GLU A 65 12.93 -3.85 3.76
CA GLU A 65 13.11 -5.11 4.46
C GLU A 65 12.19 -6.21 3.89
N GLY A 66 12.80 -7.40 3.73
CA GLY A 66 12.14 -8.60 3.24
C GLY A 66 11.41 -8.39 1.91
N THR A 67 10.22 -8.98 1.81
CA THR A 67 9.39 -9.03 0.60
C THR A 67 8.05 -8.33 0.80
N ARG A 68 8.03 -7.25 1.59
CA ARG A 68 6.81 -6.47 1.80
C ARG A 68 6.24 -5.99 0.45
N THR A 69 4.93 -6.10 0.29
CA THR A 69 4.24 -5.65 -0.93
C THR A 69 3.67 -4.25 -0.74
N GLY A 70 3.67 -3.47 -1.80
CA GLY A 70 3.02 -2.16 -1.83
C GLY A 70 1.57 -2.28 -2.24
N LYS A 71 0.66 -1.58 -1.55
CA LYS A 71 -0.74 -1.41 -1.94
C LYS A 71 -0.84 -0.10 -2.69
N LEU A 72 -0.68 -0.17 -4.02
CA LEU A 72 -0.66 0.98 -4.90
C LEU A 72 -2.08 1.46 -5.17
N ALA A 73 -2.36 2.72 -4.80
CA ALA A 73 -3.55 3.45 -5.16
C ALA A 73 -3.28 4.33 -6.40
N THR A 74 -4.20 4.26 -7.36
CA THR A 74 -4.24 5.03 -8.61
C THR A 74 -5.60 5.70 -8.75
N VAL A 75 -5.67 6.79 -9.51
CA VAL A 75 -6.94 7.50 -9.75
C VAL A 75 -7.60 6.89 -10.98
N ARG A 76 -8.89 6.56 -10.94
CA ARG A 76 -9.67 6.10 -12.10
C ARG A 76 -10.19 7.25 -12.96
N ALA A 77 -10.64 6.95 -14.19
CA ALA A 77 -11.16 7.94 -15.13
C ALA A 77 -12.38 8.71 -14.59
N ASP A 78 -13.18 8.08 -13.72
CA ASP A 78 -14.30 8.67 -12.99
C ASP A 78 -13.90 9.34 -11.66
N GLY A 79 -12.60 9.39 -11.36
CA GLY A 79 -12.03 9.92 -10.13
C GLY A 79 -12.03 8.95 -8.95
N ALA A 80 -12.57 7.74 -9.08
CA ALA A 80 -12.58 6.77 -7.98
C ALA A 80 -11.16 6.23 -7.68
N PRO A 81 -10.85 5.86 -6.43
CA PRO A 81 -9.59 5.21 -6.12
C PRO A 81 -9.61 3.75 -6.61
N HIS A 82 -8.51 3.30 -7.21
CA HIS A 82 -8.24 1.90 -7.54
C HIS A 82 -6.98 1.44 -6.82
N ILE A 83 -7.07 0.33 -6.06
CA ILE A 83 -5.96 -0.21 -5.29
C ILE A 83 -5.59 -1.60 -5.82
N ALA A 84 -4.29 -1.82 -6.06
CA ALA A 84 -3.75 -3.13 -6.44
C ALA A 84 -2.40 -3.37 -5.74
N PRO A 85 -2.10 -4.62 -5.34
CA PRO A 85 -0.79 -4.96 -4.80
C PRO A 85 0.28 -4.93 -5.90
N VAL A 86 1.49 -4.50 -5.54
CA VAL A 86 2.68 -4.49 -6.41
C VAL A 86 3.93 -4.95 -5.65
N TRP A 87 4.84 -5.58 -6.38
CA TRP A 87 6.23 -5.78 -5.96
C TRP A 87 7.05 -4.58 -6.39
N PHE A 88 7.98 -4.13 -5.54
CA PHE A 88 8.72 -2.91 -5.81
C PHE A 88 10.15 -2.95 -5.25
N LEU A 89 10.97 -2.04 -5.73
CA LEU A 89 12.26 -1.70 -5.14
C LEU A 89 12.35 -0.19 -4.88
N PRO A 90 12.91 0.25 -3.74
CA PRO A 90 13.33 1.63 -3.58
C PRO A 90 14.57 1.91 -4.45
N ASP A 91 14.61 3.10 -5.04
CA ASP A 91 15.72 3.61 -5.85
C ASP A 91 15.85 5.13 -5.66
N GLY A 92 16.71 5.54 -4.72
CA GLY A 92 16.77 6.94 -4.27
C GLY A 92 15.44 7.38 -3.66
N ASP A 93 14.80 8.35 -4.30
CA ASP A 93 13.48 8.89 -3.90
C ASP A 93 12.32 8.29 -4.69
N ASP A 94 12.60 7.27 -5.50
CA ASP A 94 11.62 6.60 -6.33
C ASP A 94 11.32 5.18 -5.84
N LEU A 95 10.11 4.73 -6.14
CA LEU A 95 9.70 3.34 -5.99
C LEU A 95 9.49 2.75 -7.38
N VAL A 96 10.25 1.70 -7.69
CA VAL A 96 10.29 1.10 -9.02
C VAL A 96 9.52 -0.22 -9.02
N PHE A 97 8.60 -0.36 -9.98
CA PHE A 97 7.82 -1.58 -10.18
C PHE A 97 7.45 -1.77 -11.65
N THR A 98 6.99 -2.97 -11.99
CA THR A 98 6.57 -3.31 -13.36
C THR A 98 5.08 -3.64 -13.42
N THR A 99 4.42 -3.35 -14.54
CA THR A 99 3.02 -3.74 -14.77
C THR A 99 2.72 -3.95 -16.26
N GLU A 100 1.77 -4.81 -16.58
CA GLU A 100 1.24 -4.91 -17.94
C GLU A 100 0.40 -3.66 -18.30
N ASN A 101 0.53 -3.21 -19.55
CA ASN A 101 -0.12 -2.01 -20.09
C ASN A 101 -1.66 -2.14 -20.21
N VAL A 102 -2.19 -3.37 -20.22
CA VAL A 102 -3.63 -3.65 -20.26
C VAL A 102 -4.32 -3.55 -18.89
N THR A 103 -3.57 -3.35 -17.82
CA THR A 103 -4.12 -3.30 -16.47
C THR A 103 -4.79 -1.96 -16.17
N VAL A 104 -5.78 -1.97 -15.26
CA VAL A 104 -6.46 -0.75 -14.79
C VAL A 104 -5.46 0.27 -14.27
N LYS A 105 -4.51 -0.15 -13.41
CA LYS A 105 -3.47 0.73 -12.87
C LYS A 105 -2.59 1.35 -13.94
N ALA A 106 -2.25 0.61 -15.01
CA ALA A 106 -1.45 1.16 -16.11
C ALA A 106 -2.23 2.24 -16.88
N HIS A 107 -3.47 1.96 -17.26
CA HIS A 107 -4.34 2.95 -17.90
C HIS A 107 -4.58 4.18 -17.03
N ASP A 108 -4.71 3.98 -15.71
CA ASP A 108 -4.87 5.06 -14.75
C ASP A 108 -3.63 5.95 -14.68
N MET A 109 -2.43 5.37 -14.53
CA MET A 109 -1.16 6.10 -14.45
C MET A 109 -0.77 6.82 -15.76
N LEU A 110 -1.11 6.25 -16.92
CA LEU A 110 -0.91 6.89 -18.22
C LEU A 110 -1.76 8.16 -18.37
N ARG A 111 -2.93 8.20 -17.72
CA ARG A 111 -3.86 9.33 -17.79
C ARG A 111 -3.63 10.35 -16.67
N ASP A 112 -3.48 9.88 -15.43
CA ASP A 112 -3.28 10.69 -14.23
C ASP A 112 -2.12 10.09 -13.43
N ARG A 113 -1.04 10.85 -13.33
CA ARG A 113 0.21 10.38 -12.72
C ARG A 113 0.16 10.31 -11.19
N ARG A 114 -0.88 10.84 -10.54
CA ARG A 114 -0.98 10.83 -9.08
C ARG A 114 -1.14 9.41 -8.56
N ALA A 115 -0.28 9.03 -7.63
CA ALA A 115 -0.31 7.72 -6.98
C ALA A 115 -0.07 7.86 -5.47
N ALA A 116 -0.52 6.85 -4.74
CA ALA A 116 -0.11 6.63 -3.35
C ALA A 116 0.21 5.15 -3.15
N MET A 117 1.11 4.83 -2.22
CA MET A 117 1.43 3.45 -1.90
C MET A 117 1.48 3.27 -0.39
N CYS A 118 0.83 2.22 0.11
CA CYS A 118 0.97 1.78 1.50
C CYS A 118 1.82 0.52 1.56
N VAL A 119 2.80 0.50 2.46
CA VAL A 119 3.59 -0.68 2.81
C VAL A 119 3.39 -0.92 4.30
N ASP A 120 3.05 -2.14 4.69
CA ASP A 120 2.84 -2.55 6.08
C ASP A 120 3.43 -3.93 6.32
N ASP A 121 3.69 -4.26 7.59
CA ASP A 121 4.14 -5.59 8.02
C ASP A 121 2.98 -6.57 8.28
N GLY A 122 1.77 -6.06 8.50
CA GLY A 122 0.57 -6.85 8.76
C GLY A 122 0.59 -7.63 10.08
N VAL A 123 1.51 -7.33 11.00
CA VAL A 123 1.71 -8.07 12.25
C VAL A 123 1.62 -7.13 13.46
N PRO A 124 0.65 -7.32 14.38
CA PRO A 124 0.56 -6.50 15.59
C PRO A 124 1.80 -6.63 16.49
N PRO A 125 2.31 -5.52 17.06
CA PRO A 125 1.92 -4.14 16.79
C PRO A 125 2.38 -3.71 15.38
N CYS A 126 1.44 -3.26 14.56
CA CYS A 126 1.66 -3.07 13.12
C CYS A 126 2.48 -1.82 12.85
N SER A 127 3.42 -1.91 11.91
CA SER A 127 4.14 -0.76 11.37
C SER A 127 3.76 -0.53 9.92
N HIS A 128 3.76 0.73 9.47
CA HIS A 128 3.42 1.06 8.09
C HIS A 128 4.07 2.36 7.60
N ALA A 129 4.17 2.48 6.28
CA ALA A 129 4.54 3.70 5.58
C ALA A 129 3.54 3.97 4.45
N VAL A 130 2.95 5.17 4.43
CA VAL A 130 2.15 5.69 3.31
C VAL A 130 2.97 6.74 2.57
N LEU A 131 3.14 6.52 1.27
CA LEU A 131 3.91 7.36 0.37
C LEU A 131 2.96 7.95 -0.68
N TRP A 132 3.08 9.25 -0.97
CA TRP A 132 2.34 9.92 -2.04
C TRP A 132 3.31 10.46 -3.07
N GLY A 133 2.91 10.42 -4.34
CA GLY A 133 3.85 10.62 -5.42
C GLY A 133 3.24 10.75 -6.80
N HIS A 134 4.12 10.83 -7.79
CA HIS A 134 3.78 10.87 -9.20
C HIS A 134 4.53 9.80 -9.98
N THR A 135 3.88 9.20 -10.97
CA THR A 135 4.47 8.12 -11.76
C THR A 135 5.06 8.61 -13.08
N GLY A 136 6.27 8.13 -13.37
CA GLY A 136 6.86 8.09 -14.70
C GLY A 136 6.80 6.66 -15.25
N ILE A 137 6.60 6.54 -16.57
CA ILE A 137 6.51 5.25 -17.27
C ILE A 137 7.60 5.20 -18.34
N SER A 138 8.34 4.09 -18.38
CA SER A 138 9.31 3.75 -19.42
C SER A 138 8.91 2.45 -20.11
N GLU A 139 9.07 2.42 -21.42
CA GLU A 139 8.89 1.23 -22.27
C GLU A 139 10.25 0.72 -22.81
N ASP A 140 11.37 1.24 -22.29
CA ASP A 140 12.70 0.80 -22.71
C ASP A 140 12.91 -0.67 -22.32
N PRO A 141 13.14 -1.59 -23.29
CA PRO A 141 13.24 -3.01 -22.99
C PRO A 141 14.46 -3.37 -22.14
N ARG A 142 15.54 -2.58 -22.17
CA ARG A 142 16.76 -2.83 -21.39
C ARG A 142 16.54 -2.42 -19.95
N GLU A 143 15.97 -1.24 -19.71
CA GLU A 143 15.61 -0.79 -18.36
C GLU A 143 14.60 -1.75 -17.72
N LEU A 144 13.60 -2.16 -18.49
CA LEU A 144 12.58 -3.09 -18.03
C LEU A 144 13.19 -4.43 -17.61
N LEU A 145 14.08 -5.00 -18.43
CA LEU A 145 14.76 -6.26 -18.12
C LEU A 145 15.62 -6.17 -16.85
N ASP A 146 16.39 -5.09 -16.69
CA ASP A 146 17.20 -4.86 -15.49
C ASP A 146 16.33 -4.83 -14.24
N TRP A 147 15.32 -3.96 -14.23
CA TRP A 147 14.48 -3.77 -13.06
C TRP A 147 13.58 -4.95 -12.74
N ALA A 148 13.00 -5.60 -13.74
CA ALA A 148 12.20 -6.80 -13.52
C ALA A 148 13.04 -7.92 -12.90
N THR A 149 14.28 -8.10 -13.36
CA THR A 149 15.22 -9.09 -12.82
C THR A 149 15.54 -8.77 -11.35
N ARG A 150 15.86 -7.52 -11.03
CA ARG A 150 16.15 -7.08 -9.65
C ARG A 150 14.95 -7.24 -8.71
N ILE A 151 13.75 -6.89 -9.17
CA ILE A 151 12.51 -7.08 -8.41
C ILE A 151 12.28 -8.56 -8.15
N VAL A 152 12.40 -9.41 -9.17
CA VAL A 152 12.26 -10.86 -8.99
C VAL A 152 13.31 -11.40 -8.02
N ALA A 153 14.56 -10.96 -8.09
CA ALA A 153 15.61 -11.37 -7.16
C ALA A 153 15.20 -11.12 -5.70
N ARG A 154 14.64 -9.94 -5.40
CA ARG A 154 14.14 -9.60 -4.06
C ARG A 154 13.00 -10.53 -3.61
N TYR A 155 12.02 -10.81 -4.48
CA TYR A 155 10.78 -11.48 -4.07
C TYR A 155 10.77 -13.00 -4.25
N MET A 156 11.59 -13.53 -5.17
CA MET A 156 11.67 -14.95 -5.51
C MET A 156 13.07 -15.56 -5.32
N GLY A 157 14.08 -14.74 -5.01
CA GLY A 157 15.47 -15.16 -4.86
C GLY A 157 16.30 -15.06 -6.16
N GLU A 158 17.61 -14.92 -5.99
CA GLU A 158 18.58 -14.72 -7.08
C GLU A 158 18.55 -15.85 -8.14
N GLU A 159 18.35 -17.10 -7.69
CA GLU A 159 18.32 -18.27 -8.60
C GLU A 159 17.21 -18.17 -9.65
N ARG A 160 16.09 -17.52 -9.32
CA ARG A 160 14.92 -17.37 -10.19
C ARG A 160 14.91 -16.05 -10.95
N ALA A 161 15.81 -15.13 -10.62
CA ALA A 161 15.87 -13.79 -11.20
C ALA A 161 16.00 -13.80 -12.73
N PRO A 162 16.89 -14.59 -13.36
CA PRO A 162 17.04 -14.57 -14.81
C PRO A 162 15.79 -15.05 -15.56
N GLU A 163 15.17 -16.15 -15.10
CA GLU A 163 13.99 -16.74 -15.74
C GLU A 163 12.78 -15.81 -15.63
N PHE A 164 12.44 -15.40 -14.41
CA PHE A 164 11.23 -14.61 -14.16
C PHE A 164 11.43 -13.14 -14.53
N GLY A 165 12.67 -12.62 -14.48
CA GLY A 165 13.01 -11.31 -15.02
C GLY A 165 12.74 -11.21 -16.52
N ALA A 166 13.22 -12.17 -17.31
CA ALA A 166 12.95 -12.23 -18.74
C ALA A 166 11.45 -12.38 -19.05
N ARG A 167 10.74 -13.23 -18.30
CA ARG A 167 9.28 -13.41 -18.43
C ARG A 167 8.49 -12.12 -18.16
N ASN A 168 8.93 -11.32 -17.18
CA ASN A 168 8.26 -10.07 -16.77
C ASN A 168 8.74 -8.85 -17.57
N SER A 169 9.49 -9.05 -18.66
CA SER A 169 10.09 -7.98 -19.48
C SER A 169 9.74 -8.09 -20.97
N VAL A 170 8.56 -8.65 -21.26
CA VAL A 170 8.06 -8.89 -22.62
C VAL A 170 7.32 -7.65 -23.17
N PRO A 171 7.11 -7.54 -24.49
CA PRO A 171 6.31 -6.46 -25.07
C PRO A 171 4.94 -6.31 -24.40
N GLY A 172 4.58 -5.09 -24.04
CA GLY A 172 3.36 -4.77 -23.27
C GLY A 172 3.57 -4.63 -21.77
N MET A 173 4.74 -4.97 -21.25
CA MET A 173 5.16 -4.63 -19.89
C MET A 173 5.69 -3.19 -19.84
N LEU A 174 5.38 -2.51 -18.74
CA LEU A 174 5.79 -1.14 -18.44
C LEU A 174 6.69 -1.14 -17.21
N LEU A 175 7.76 -0.35 -17.26
CA LEU A 175 8.52 0.05 -16.09
C LEU A 175 7.92 1.32 -15.52
N VAL A 176 7.63 1.33 -14.22
CA VAL A 176 7.04 2.46 -13.52
C VAL A 176 7.98 2.91 -12.42
N ARG A 177 8.25 4.21 -12.38
CA ARG A 177 8.98 4.87 -11.29
C ARG A 177 8.04 5.87 -10.63
N MET A 178 7.66 5.60 -9.38
CA MET A 178 6.86 6.52 -8.58
C MET A 178 7.80 7.39 -7.76
N HIS A 179 7.91 8.67 -8.13
CA HIS A 179 8.62 9.67 -7.35
C HIS A 179 7.84 10.01 -6.08
N VAL A 180 8.48 9.92 -4.92
CA VAL A 180 7.84 10.15 -3.62
C VAL A 180 7.96 11.63 -3.23
N ASP A 181 6.82 12.33 -3.15
CA ASP A 181 6.77 13.73 -2.73
C ASP A 181 6.54 13.89 -1.22
N ARG A 182 5.89 12.89 -0.60
CA ARG A 182 5.49 12.94 0.81
C ARG A 182 5.41 11.54 1.41
N VAL A 183 5.81 11.44 2.68
CA VAL A 183 5.73 10.20 3.47
C VAL A 183 5.05 10.46 4.82
N SER A 184 4.27 9.49 5.27
CA SER A 184 3.83 9.31 6.66
C SER A 184 4.18 7.90 7.05
N ALA A 185 5.00 7.71 8.08
CA ALA A 185 5.46 6.39 8.50
C ALA A 185 5.46 6.29 10.02
N ASP A 186 4.86 5.21 10.51
CA ASP A 186 4.59 5.00 11.93
C ASP A 186 4.90 3.55 12.30
N ALA A 187 5.58 3.36 13.43
CA ALA A 187 5.98 2.06 13.96
C ALA A 187 5.13 1.66 15.18
N ALA A 188 4.99 0.35 15.36
CA ALA A 188 4.44 -0.28 16.55
C ALA A 188 3.04 0.23 16.98
N ILE A 189 2.13 0.38 16.01
CA ILE A 189 0.73 0.75 16.27
C ILE A 189 -0.02 -0.46 16.83
N ALA A 190 -0.58 -0.30 18.04
CA ALA A 190 -1.31 -1.33 18.79
C ALA A 190 -2.83 -1.08 18.82
#